data_AF-A0A6L8N272-F1
#
_entry.id   AF-A0A6L8N272-F1
#
_cell.length_a   1.000
_cell.length_b   1.000
_cell.length_c   1.000
_cell.angle_alpha   90.00
_cell.angle_beta   90.00
_cell.angle_gamma   90.00
#
_symmetry.space_group_name_H-M   'P 1'
#
loop_
_entity.id
_entity.type
_entity.pdbx_description
1 polymer ?
#
loop_
_entity_poly.entity_id
_entity_poly.type
_entity_poly.pdbx_seq_one_letter_code
_entity_poly.pdbx_strand_id
1 'polypeptide(L)'
;MGHGWEGVVLKLMRGKDFRFTVTGSEAVGDRYHRVHFTDGGMLAQTGTHPTMWVRVWFGNAGKPHQRAYTLVDPDPAQGTFSLEFALHPGPACDWARAARPGDTVDATLQGTGFTAPDPLPGRLVLIGDPASLPAINSLLDALPDTPATVFFETGHPSDEQLPFRLDPRLHELRTVPRTGGGAGLVAEVKAALPGLIGDPTAAYVWIACDTVTTRALASYARKNLALPKDRVDALGYWRATA
;
A
#
# COMPACT_ATOMS: atom_id res chain seq x y z
N MET A 1 -1.95 25.98 9.48
CA MET A 1 -1.23 26.64 8.36
C MET A 1 -1.72 25.98 7.07
N GLY A 2 -2.16 26.73 6.07
CA GLY A 2 -2.91 26.17 4.93
C GLY A 2 -2.02 25.54 3.85
N HIS A 3 -2.32 24.30 3.43
CA HIS A 3 -1.59 23.52 2.41
C HIS A 3 -1.79 23.99 0.96
N GLY A 4 -1.84 25.31 0.70
CA GLY A 4 -2.01 25.87 -0.66
C GLY A 4 -3.27 25.40 -1.39
N TRP A 5 -3.27 25.47 -2.73
CA TRP A 5 -4.43 25.10 -3.57
C TRP A 5 -4.79 23.61 -3.44
N GLU A 6 -3.80 22.72 -3.33
CA GLU A 6 -4.06 21.28 -3.10
C GLU A 6 -4.85 21.07 -1.80
N GLY A 7 -4.49 21.75 -0.71
CA GLY A 7 -5.24 21.71 0.55
C GLY A 7 -6.67 22.25 0.43
N VAL A 8 -6.90 23.27 -0.40
CA VAL A 8 -8.25 23.81 -0.67
C VAL A 8 -9.10 22.80 -1.45
N VAL A 9 -8.53 22.11 -2.45
CA VAL A 9 -9.23 21.06 -3.21
C VAL A 9 -9.58 19.87 -2.32
N LEU A 10 -8.66 19.45 -1.46
CA LEU A 10 -8.90 18.36 -0.50
C LEU A 10 -10.02 18.70 0.49
N LYS A 11 -10.06 19.93 1.01
CA LYS A 11 -11.13 20.40 1.89
C LYS A 11 -12.49 20.46 1.19
N LEU A 12 -12.53 20.92 -0.06
CA LEU A 12 -13.75 20.90 -0.89
C LEU A 12 -14.28 19.46 -1.10
N MET A 13 -13.39 18.47 -1.09
CA MET A 13 -13.73 17.04 -1.18
C MET A 13 -13.90 16.35 0.19
N ARG A 14 -14.20 17.09 1.27
CA ARG A 14 -14.45 16.57 2.63
C ARG A 14 -13.29 15.81 3.27
N GLY A 15 -12.05 16.07 2.86
CA GLY A 15 -10.88 15.52 3.56
C GLY A 15 -10.88 15.95 5.03
N LYS A 16 -10.69 15.00 5.95
CA LYS A 16 -10.50 15.30 7.37
C LYS A 16 -9.01 15.43 7.64
N ASP A 17 -8.61 16.57 8.19
CA ASP A 17 -7.24 16.85 8.56
C ASP A 17 -6.98 16.36 10.00
N PHE A 18 -5.85 15.69 10.19
CA PHE A 18 -5.38 15.16 11.47
C PHE A 18 -3.92 15.54 11.67
N ARG A 19 -3.48 15.49 12.93
CA ARG A 19 -2.08 15.64 13.28
C ARG A 19 -1.59 14.36 13.93
N PHE A 20 -0.60 13.73 13.31
CA PHE A 20 0.05 12.57 13.87
C PHE A 20 1.27 13.00 14.67
N THR A 21 1.52 12.30 15.78
CA THR A 21 2.69 12.54 16.63
C THR A 21 3.51 11.26 16.67
N VAL A 22 4.80 11.37 16.34
CA VAL A 22 5.74 10.25 16.34
C VAL A 22 5.94 9.75 17.77
N THR A 23 5.83 8.45 17.97
CA THR A 23 6.11 7.78 19.24
C THR A 23 7.42 6.99 19.22
N GLY A 24 7.92 6.65 18.03
CA GLY A 24 9.18 5.94 17.82
C GLY A 24 9.41 5.63 16.34
N SER A 25 10.56 5.07 16.03
CA SER A 25 10.89 4.58 14.68
C SER A 25 11.92 3.45 14.73
N GLU A 26 11.94 2.61 13.70
CA GLU A 26 12.83 1.47 13.59
C GLU A 26 13.22 1.19 12.13
N ALA A 27 14.44 0.72 11.93
CA ALA A 27 14.87 0.17 10.64
C ALA A 27 14.38 -1.29 10.55
N VAL A 28 13.44 -1.54 9.66
CA VAL A 28 12.92 -2.89 9.37
C VAL A 28 13.86 -3.64 8.42
N GLY A 29 14.54 -2.90 7.55
CA GLY A 29 15.65 -3.38 6.73
C GLY A 29 16.44 -2.19 6.18
N ASP A 30 17.52 -2.46 5.45
CA ASP A 30 18.45 -1.42 4.94
C ASP A 30 17.75 -0.32 4.14
N ARG A 31 16.67 -0.68 3.44
CA ARG A 31 15.88 0.22 2.61
C ARG A 31 14.41 0.29 3.03
N TYR A 32 14.11 -0.08 4.26
CA TYR A 32 12.74 -0.14 4.77
C TYR A 32 12.67 0.38 6.20
N HIS A 33 11.91 1.45 6.41
CA HIS A 33 11.86 2.14 7.70
C HIS A 33 10.42 2.25 8.20
N ARG A 34 10.20 2.02 9.49
CA ARG A 34 8.89 2.14 10.12
C ARG A 34 8.90 3.29 11.12
N VAL A 35 7.85 4.09 11.09
CA VAL A 35 7.62 5.17 12.07
C VAL A 35 6.28 4.92 12.75
N HIS A 36 6.26 4.99 14.07
CA HIS A 36 5.09 4.77 14.92
C HIS A 36 4.45 6.09 15.31
N PHE A 37 3.12 6.13 15.40
CA PHE A 37 2.35 7.34 15.62
C PHE A 37 1.22 7.15 16.64
N THR A 38 0.88 8.23 17.33
CA THR A 38 -0.50 8.49 17.76
C THR A 38 -1.24 9.29 16.68
N ASP A 39 -2.53 9.03 16.48
CA ASP A 39 -3.29 9.43 15.30
C ASP A 39 -4.09 10.74 15.39
N GLY A 40 -4.06 11.40 16.54
CA GLY A 40 -4.84 12.62 16.77
C GLY A 40 -6.36 12.40 16.75
N GLY A 41 -6.83 11.20 17.08
CA GLY A 41 -8.24 10.82 17.10
C GLY A 41 -8.83 10.44 15.74
N MET A 42 -7.99 10.13 14.75
CA MET A 42 -8.43 9.75 13.41
C MET A 42 -9.24 8.45 13.41
N LEU A 43 -8.66 7.37 13.94
CA LEU A 43 -9.21 6.01 13.90
C LEU A 43 -10.54 5.93 14.64
N ALA A 44 -10.69 6.62 15.76
CA ALA A 44 -11.95 6.71 16.49
C ALA A 44 -13.09 7.34 15.67
N GLN A 45 -12.76 8.23 14.72
CA GLN A 45 -13.75 8.93 13.88
C GLN A 45 -14.04 8.23 12.55
N THR A 46 -13.18 7.31 12.13
CA THR A 46 -13.19 6.78 10.76
C THR A 46 -13.27 5.27 10.70
N GLY A 47 -12.98 4.58 11.80
CA GLY A 47 -12.76 3.13 11.79
C GLY A 47 -11.51 2.75 11.00
N THR A 48 -11.38 1.46 10.72
CA THR A 48 -10.28 0.86 9.96
C THR A 48 -10.81 -0.05 8.87
N HIS A 49 -10.00 -0.26 7.83
CA HIS A 49 -10.23 -1.30 6.83
C HIS A 49 -8.90 -1.73 6.19
N PRO A 50 -8.85 -2.89 5.51
CA PRO A 50 -7.66 -3.31 4.77
C PRO A 50 -7.25 -2.27 3.73
N THR A 51 -5.96 -2.14 3.50
CA THR A 51 -5.35 -1.18 2.55
C THR A 51 -5.61 0.30 2.87
N MET A 52 -6.13 0.61 4.06
CA MET A 52 -6.41 1.99 4.47
C MET A 52 -5.15 2.85 4.40
N TRP A 53 -5.26 4.03 3.79
CA TRP A 53 -4.14 4.92 3.56
C TRP A 53 -4.50 6.38 3.79
N VAL A 54 -3.48 7.18 4.10
CA VAL A 54 -3.58 8.61 4.43
C VAL A 54 -2.62 9.42 3.56
N ARG A 55 -2.97 10.67 3.28
CA ARG A 55 -2.04 11.64 2.68
C ARG A 55 -1.29 12.32 3.79
N VAL A 56 0.03 12.19 3.81
CA VAL A 56 0.91 12.80 4.80
C VAL A 56 1.63 13.98 4.16
N TRP A 57 1.66 15.12 4.85
CA TRP A 57 2.21 16.38 4.35
C TRP A 57 3.60 16.66 4.92
N PHE A 58 4.62 16.44 4.10
CA PHE A 58 6.01 16.71 4.44
C PHE A 58 6.43 18.12 4.02
N GLY A 59 7.41 18.68 4.72
CA GLY A 59 8.08 19.91 4.30
C GLY A 59 9.13 19.64 3.22
N ASN A 60 9.17 20.49 2.20
CA ASN A 60 10.23 20.48 1.18
C ASN A 60 10.67 21.91 0.88
N ALA A 61 11.76 22.37 1.51
CA ALA A 61 12.27 23.74 1.36
C ALA A 61 11.17 24.82 1.51
N GLY A 62 10.31 24.67 2.53
CA GLY A 62 9.20 25.58 2.81
C GLY A 62 7.93 25.36 1.96
N LYS A 63 7.92 24.39 1.04
CA LYS A 63 6.73 24.02 0.25
C LYS A 63 6.12 22.72 0.76
N PRO A 64 4.78 22.58 0.77
CA PRO A 64 4.12 21.33 1.13
C PRO A 64 4.42 20.25 0.07
N HIS A 65 4.68 19.03 0.54
CA HIS A 65 4.96 17.87 -0.28
C HIS A 65 4.19 16.67 0.28
N GLN A 66 3.10 16.28 -0.39
CA GLN A 66 2.28 15.15 0.09
C GLN A 66 2.70 13.80 -0.50
N ARG A 67 2.58 12.74 0.29
CA ARG A 67 2.66 11.35 -0.15
C ARG A 67 1.57 10.51 0.53
N ALA A 68 1.09 9.49 -0.16
CA ALA A 68 0.16 8.53 0.42
C ALA A 68 0.93 7.41 1.11
N TYR A 69 0.49 7.02 2.30
CA TYR A 69 1.03 5.88 3.04
C TYR A 69 -0.10 5.04 3.61
N THR A 70 0.05 3.71 3.50
CA THR A 70 -0.85 2.73 4.09
C THR A 70 -0.59 2.60 5.59
N LEU A 71 -1.65 2.47 6.37
CA LEU A 71 -1.57 2.26 7.81
C LEU A 71 -1.10 0.83 8.10
N VAL A 72 -0.16 0.70 9.03
CA VAL A 72 0.30 -0.57 9.60
C VAL A 72 -0.21 -0.66 11.02
N ASP A 73 -0.85 -1.78 11.35
CA ASP A 73 -1.39 -2.08 12.69
C ASP A 73 -2.20 -0.95 13.33
N PRO A 74 -3.24 -0.42 12.65
CA PRO A 74 -4.08 0.60 13.27
C PRO A 74 -4.86 0.01 14.45
N ASP A 75 -4.70 0.60 15.63
CA ASP A 75 -5.43 0.29 16.86
C ASP A 75 -6.38 1.47 17.19
N PRO A 76 -7.69 1.35 16.89
CA PRO A 76 -8.66 2.40 17.20
C PRO A 76 -8.86 2.65 18.70
N ALA A 77 -8.59 1.66 19.55
CA ALA A 77 -8.76 1.81 21.00
C ALA A 77 -7.62 2.64 21.61
N GLN A 78 -6.40 2.49 21.08
CA GLN A 78 -5.24 3.26 21.52
C GLN A 78 -5.00 4.52 20.68
N GLY A 79 -5.62 4.64 19.50
CA GLY A 79 -5.33 5.72 18.56
C GLY A 79 -3.90 5.66 18.04
N THR A 80 -3.38 4.45 17.82
CA THR A 80 -2.00 4.21 17.38
C THR A 80 -1.96 3.48 16.05
N PHE A 81 -0.91 3.70 15.28
CA PHE A 81 -0.61 2.98 14.04
C PHE A 81 0.85 3.25 13.65
N SER A 82 1.32 2.59 12.61
CA SER A 82 2.63 2.86 12.02
C SER A 82 2.52 3.16 10.52
N LEU A 83 3.53 3.81 9.96
CA LEU A 83 3.72 3.94 8.52
C LEU A 83 5.07 3.33 8.14
N GLU A 84 5.12 2.64 7.01
CA GLU A 84 6.33 2.05 6.46
C GLU A 84 6.78 2.76 5.18
N PHE A 85 8.08 3.00 5.09
CA PHE A 85 8.74 3.78 4.07
C PHE A 85 9.72 2.89 3.30
N ALA A 86 9.34 2.51 2.07
CA ALA A 86 10.28 1.99 1.08
C ALA A 86 11.26 3.12 0.70
N LEU A 87 12.49 3.05 1.22
CA LEU A 87 13.41 4.18 1.20
C LEU A 87 13.94 4.47 -0.20
N HIS A 88 13.73 5.71 -0.65
CA HIS A 88 14.26 6.29 -1.87
C HIS A 88 14.63 7.76 -1.64
N PRO A 89 15.34 8.44 -2.56
CA PRO A 89 15.61 9.88 -2.42
C PRO A 89 14.31 10.69 -2.38
N GLY A 90 14.15 11.59 -1.41
CA GLY A 90 13.07 12.58 -1.40
C GLY A 90 12.54 12.93 -0.01
N PRO A 91 11.76 14.03 0.09
CA PRO A 91 11.41 14.66 1.37
C PRO A 91 10.74 13.74 2.39
N ALA A 92 9.89 12.83 1.95
CA ALA A 92 9.18 11.92 2.84
C ALA A 92 10.12 10.89 3.49
N CYS A 93 11.05 10.31 2.73
CA CYS A 93 12.03 9.36 3.25
C CYS A 93 13.10 10.06 4.09
N ASP A 94 13.49 11.28 3.72
CA ASP A 94 14.43 12.09 4.50
C ASP A 94 13.83 12.48 5.85
N TRP A 95 12.55 12.88 5.87
CA TRP A 95 11.80 13.10 7.11
C TRP A 95 11.70 11.83 7.95
N ALA A 96 11.33 10.70 7.34
CA ALA A 96 11.15 9.43 8.07
C ALA A 96 12.43 8.99 8.79
N ARG A 97 13.59 9.10 8.13
CA ARG A 97 14.89 8.78 8.75
C ARG A 97 15.27 9.71 9.90
N ALA A 98 14.81 10.97 9.86
CA ALA A 98 15.13 11.97 10.86
C ALA A 98 14.11 12.04 12.01
N ALA A 99 12.95 11.40 11.86
CA ALA A 99 11.83 11.47 12.78
C ALA A 99 12.22 10.97 14.18
N ARG A 100 11.81 11.73 15.20
CA ARG A 100 12.03 11.43 16.62
C ARG A 100 10.71 11.47 17.39
N PRO A 101 10.60 10.75 18.52
CA PRO A 101 9.44 10.87 19.41
C PRO A 101 9.12 12.34 19.73
N GLY A 102 7.85 12.72 19.58
CA GLY A 102 7.37 14.09 19.75
C GLY A 102 7.30 14.92 18.46
N ASP A 103 7.98 14.51 17.37
CA ASP A 103 7.81 15.15 16.07
C ASP A 103 6.37 14.98 15.57
N THR A 104 5.85 15.98 14.86
CA THR A 104 4.49 15.95 14.33
C THR A 104 4.46 16.07 12.82
N VAL A 105 3.48 15.43 12.19
CA VAL A 105 3.19 15.59 10.77
C VAL A 105 1.70 15.73 10.55
N ASP A 106 1.30 16.65 9.67
CA ASP A 106 -0.10 16.82 9.31
C ASP A 106 -0.49 15.77 8.27
N ALA A 107 -1.71 15.26 8.34
CA ALA A 107 -2.24 14.26 7.44
C ALA A 107 -3.70 14.54 7.07
N THR A 108 -4.11 14.08 5.89
CA THR A 108 -5.49 14.16 5.43
C THR A 108 -5.97 12.77 5.05
N LEU A 109 -7.07 12.33 5.65
CA LEU A 109 -7.76 11.11 5.24
C LEU A 109 -8.79 11.45 4.15
N GLN A 110 -8.61 10.86 2.96
CA GLN A 110 -9.53 11.04 1.84
C GLN A 110 -9.42 9.92 0.81
N GLY A 111 -10.57 9.40 0.36
CA GLY A 111 -10.65 8.55 -0.82
C GLY A 111 -10.09 7.14 -0.62
N THR A 112 -10.02 6.69 0.64
CA THR A 112 -9.69 5.31 1.00
C THR A 112 -10.97 4.55 1.38
N GLY A 113 -10.99 3.27 1.07
CA GLY A 113 -12.10 2.37 1.33
C GLY A 113 -11.75 0.98 0.84
N PHE A 114 -12.35 -0.03 1.46
CA PHE A 114 -12.25 -1.41 1.02
C PHE A 114 -13.61 -2.07 1.17
N THR A 115 -14.05 -2.72 0.12
CA THR A 115 -15.24 -3.57 0.12
C THR A 115 -14.77 -4.97 -0.24
N ALA A 116 -14.90 -5.90 0.71
CA ALA A 116 -14.62 -7.30 0.42
C ALA A 116 -15.51 -7.78 -0.74
N PRO A 117 -14.99 -8.61 -1.65
CA PRO A 117 -15.81 -9.22 -2.68
C PRO A 117 -16.93 -10.07 -2.07
N ASP A 118 -18.11 -10.04 -2.69
CA ASP A 118 -19.26 -10.87 -2.31
C ASP A 118 -19.70 -11.70 -3.53
N PRO A 119 -19.69 -13.05 -3.46
CA PRO A 119 -19.20 -13.88 -2.35
C PRO A 119 -17.70 -13.69 -2.08
N LEU A 120 -17.26 -14.02 -0.87
CA LEU A 120 -15.84 -14.02 -0.51
C LEU A 120 -15.01 -14.80 -1.55
N PRO A 121 -13.81 -14.32 -1.90
CA PRO A 121 -13.00 -14.98 -2.90
C PRO A 121 -12.48 -16.33 -2.39
N GLY A 122 -12.46 -17.33 -3.26
CA GLY A 122 -11.78 -18.60 -3.01
C GLY A 122 -10.24 -18.50 -3.12
N ARG A 123 -9.73 -17.40 -3.69
CA ARG A 123 -8.29 -17.11 -3.77
C ARG A 123 -8.00 -15.62 -3.89
N LEU A 124 -6.91 -15.17 -3.28
CA LEU A 124 -6.28 -13.88 -3.51
C LEU A 124 -5.12 -14.01 -4.50
N VAL A 125 -5.00 -13.06 -5.41
CA VAL A 125 -3.78 -12.83 -6.18
C VAL A 125 -3.34 -11.39 -5.94
N LEU A 126 -2.29 -11.23 -5.13
CA LEU A 126 -1.81 -9.94 -4.66
C LEU A 126 -0.52 -9.60 -5.42
N ILE A 127 -0.50 -8.46 -6.11
CA ILE A 127 0.63 -8.06 -6.94
C ILE A 127 1.15 -6.71 -6.44
N GLY A 128 2.42 -6.65 -6.05
CA GLY A 128 2.99 -5.46 -5.45
C GLY A 128 4.50 -5.40 -5.44
N ASP A 129 5.01 -4.48 -4.65
CA ASP A 129 6.42 -4.14 -4.45
C ASP A 129 6.59 -3.61 -3.00
N PRO A 130 7.80 -3.22 -2.55
CA PRO A 130 7.99 -2.73 -1.17
C PRO A 130 7.07 -1.59 -0.74
N ALA A 131 6.60 -0.74 -1.67
CA ALA A 131 5.71 0.37 -1.32
C ALA A 131 4.29 -0.11 -0.97
N SER A 132 3.88 -1.29 -1.46
CA SER A 132 2.55 -1.86 -1.23
C SER A 132 2.51 -3.00 -0.21
N LEU A 133 3.66 -3.42 0.33
CA LEU A 133 3.73 -4.46 1.37
C LEU A 133 2.76 -4.24 2.56
N PRO A 134 2.60 -3.03 3.13
CA PRO A 134 1.64 -2.81 4.21
C PRO A 134 0.20 -3.17 3.82
N ALA A 135 -0.18 -2.84 2.59
CA ALA A 135 -1.52 -3.11 2.07
C ALA A 135 -1.71 -4.60 1.82
N ILE A 136 -0.70 -5.28 1.26
CA ILE A 136 -0.69 -6.74 1.09
C ILE A 136 -0.89 -7.43 2.44
N ASN A 137 -0.09 -7.07 3.45
CA ASN A 137 -0.20 -7.64 4.78
C ASN A 137 -1.59 -7.42 5.38
N SER A 138 -2.15 -6.22 5.27
CA SER A 138 -3.51 -5.94 5.76
C SER A 138 -4.62 -6.74 5.05
N LEU A 139 -4.42 -7.12 3.78
CA LEU A 139 -5.35 -7.99 3.05
C LEU A 139 -5.25 -9.44 3.51
N LEU A 140 -4.03 -9.93 3.75
CA LEU A 140 -3.79 -11.27 4.28
C LEU A 140 -4.39 -11.41 5.69
N ASP A 141 -4.23 -10.39 6.54
CA ASP A 141 -4.81 -10.37 7.90
C ASP A 141 -6.34 -10.34 7.89
N ALA A 142 -6.94 -9.68 6.89
CA ALA A 142 -8.39 -9.55 6.78
C ALA A 142 -9.08 -10.77 6.17
N LEU A 143 -8.34 -11.60 5.44
CA LEU A 143 -8.81 -12.82 4.80
C LEU A 143 -7.87 -13.99 5.15
N PRO A 144 -7.70 -14.33 6.44
CA PRO A 144 -6.65 -15.22 6.91
C PRO A 144 -6.82 -16.66 6.42
N ASP A 145 -8.07 -17.08 6.17
CA ASP A 145 -8.40 -18.43 5.69
C ASP A 145 -8.41 -18.54 4.16
N THR A 146 -8.15 -17.44 3.43
CA THR A 146 -8.18 -17.45 1.96
C THR A 146 -6.80 -17.78 1.39
N PRO A 147 -6.68 -18.80 0.52
CA PRO A 147 -5.44 -19.06 -0.21
C PRO A 147 -4.97 -17.85 -0.99
N ALA A 148 -3.66 -17.59 -1.01
CA ALA A 148 -3.11 -16.42 -1.67
C ALA A 148 -1.88 -16.77 -2.53
N THR A 149 -1.72 -16.07 -3.64
CA THR A 149 -0.44 -16.01 -4.35
C THR A 149 -0.01 -14.54 -4.42
N VAL A 150 1.16 -14.24 -3.87
CA VAL A 150 1.74 -12.90 -3.84
C VAL A 150 2.84 -12.82 -4.90
N PHE A 151 2.65 -12.01 -5.93
CA PHE A 151 3.73 -11.63 -6.84
C PHE A 151 4.35 -10.34 -6.34
N PHE A 152 5.60 -10.42 -5.91
CA PHE A 152 6.28 -9.30 -5.27
C PHE A 152 7.53 -8.89 -6.04
N GLU A 153 7.51 -7.70 -6.61
CA GLU A 153 8.67 -7.19 -7.31
C GLU A 153 9.74 -6.70 -6.33
N THR A 154 10.97 -7.19 -6.48
CA THR A 154 12.12 -6.84 -5.64
C THR A 154 13.07 -5.94 -6.41
N GLY A 155 13.44 -4.80 -5.82
CA GLY A 155 14.39 -3.85 -6.39
C GLY A 155 15.80 -3.98 -5.80
N HIS A 156 15.93 -4.67 -4.67
CA HIS A 156 17.19 -4.84 -3.93
C HIS A 156 17.22 -6.18 -3.19
N PRO A 157 18.40 -6.81 -2.97
CA PRO A 157 18.50 -8.07 -2.22
C PRO A 157 17.91 -8.01 -0.79
N SER A 158 17.94 -6.85 -0.13
CA SER A 158 17.33 -6.69 1.20
C SER A 158 15.81 -6.87 1.19
N ASP A 159 15.16 -6.77 0.03
CA ASP A 159 13.70 -6.90 -0.08
C ASP A 159 13.23 -8.34 0.24
N GLU A 160 14.14 -9.32 0.16
CA GLU A 160 13.87 -10.72 0.55
C GLU A 160 13.61 -10.90 2.05
N GLN A 161 14.03 -9.93 2.87
CA GLN A 161 13.91 -9.98 4.33
C GLN A 161 12.70 -9.18 4.85
N LEU A 162 11.88 -8.64 3.96
CA LEU A 162 10.73 -7.84 4.35
C LEU A 162 9.69 -8.67 5.13
N PRO A 163 8.99 -8.06 6.12
CA PRO A 163 8.14 -8.80 7.06
C PRO A 163 6.76 -9.10 6.47
N PHE A 164 6.67 -10.09 5.59
CA PHE A 164 5.38 -10.57 5.08
C PHE A 164 4.57 -11.32 6.15
N ARG A 165 3.25 -11.13 6.19
CA ARG A 165 2.31 -11.84 7.06
C ARG A 165 1.70 -13.07 6.37
N LEU A 166 2.56 -13.94 5.88
CA LEU A 166 2.15 -15.14 5.15
C LEU A 166 1.86 -16.30 6.11
N ASP A 167 0.78 -17.04 5.87
CA ASP A 167 0.61 -18.41 6.34
C ASP A 167 1.19 -19.35 5.26
N PRO A 168 2.33 -20.03 5.51
CA PRO A 168 2.98 -20.87 4.51
C PRO A 168 2.15 -22.09 4.07
N ARG A 169 1.04 -22.40 4.76
CA ARG A 169 0.10 -23.46 4.35
C ARG A 169 -0.90 -22.98 3.31
N LEU A 170 -1.18 -21.68 3.27
CA LEU A 170 -2.22 -21.07 2.43
C LEU A 170 -1.65 -20.12 1.37
N HIS A 171 -0.49 -19.54 1.64
CA HIS A 171 0.05 -18.42 0.88
C HIS A 171 1.37 -18.79 0.20
N GLU A 172 1.45 -18.47 -1.08
CA GLU A 172 2.65 -18.64 -1.90
C GLU A 172 3.25 -17.26 -2.22
N LEU A 173 4.52 -17.04 -1.89
CA LEU A 173 5.27 -15.85 -2.28
C LEU A 173 6.12 -16.13 -3.52
N ARG A 174 5.94 -15.32 -4.56
CA ARG A 174 6.72 -15.32 -5.80
C ARG A 174 7.44 -13.98 -5.93
N THR A 175 8.71 -13.95 -5.56
CA THR A 175 9.55 -12.76 -5.75
C THR A 175 10.02 -12.65 -7.19
N VAL A 176 9.96 -11.44 -7.76
CA VAL A 176 10.38 -11.18 -9.15
C VAL A 176 11.35 -10.00 -9.15
N PRO A 177 12.61 -10.17 -9.58
CA PRO A 177 13.53 -9.03 -9.68
C PRO A 177 13.03 -7.97 -10.67
N ARG A 178 13.12 -6.69 -10.28
CA ARG A 178 12.73 -5.57 -11.14
C ARG A 178 13.63 -5.50 -12.36
N THR A 179 13.07 -5.81 -13.52
CA THR A 179 13.77 -5.78 -14.82
C THR A 179 12.92 -5.06 -15.86
N GLY A 180 13.58 -4.39 -16.82
CA GLY A 180 12.90 -3.68 -17.90
C GLY A 180 11.86 -2.67 -17.43
N GLY A 181 12.08 -2.03 -16.27
CA GLY A 181 11.15 -1.05 -15.69
C GLY A 181 9.80 -1.62 -15.24
N GLY A 182 9.74 -2.90 -14.88
CA GLY A 182 8.50 -3.61 -14.49
C GLY A 182 8.05 -4.68 -15.49
N ALA A 183 8.68 -4.74 -16.66
CA ALA A 183 8.34 -5.71 -17.70
C ALA A 183 8.49 -7.17 -17.24
N GLY A 184 9.47 -7.47 -16.39
CA GLY A 184 9.65 -8.80 -15.80
C GLY A 184 8.44 -9.25 -14.99
N LEU A 185 8.00 -8.43 -14.01
CA LEU A 185 6.80 -8.70 -13.22
C LEU A 185 5.57 -8.86 -14.12
N VAL A 186 5.41 -7.99 -15.12
CA VAL A 186 4.29 -8.07 -16.07
C VAL A 186 4.27 -9.41 -16.80
N ALA A 187 5.42 -9.90 -17.26
CA ALA A 187 5.52 -11.17 -17.97
C ALA A 187 5.18 -12.36 -17.07
N GLU A 188 5.78 -12.41 -15.87
CA GLU A 188 5.56 -13.50 -14.90
C GLU A 188 4.09 -13.59 -14.46
N VAL A 189 3.48 -12.46 -14.11
CA VAL A 189 2.07 -12.43 -13.73
C VAL A 189 1.18 -12.85 -14.90
N LYS A 190 1.43 -12.37 -16.12
CA LYS A 190 0.64 -12.76 -17.30
C LYS A 190 0.74 -14.25 -17.61
N ALA A 191 1.90 -14.86 -17.39
CA ALA A 191 2.09 -16.30 -17.61
C ALA A 191 1.33 -17.14 -16.59
N ALA A 192 1.33 -16.74 -15.31
CA ALA A 192 0.77 -17.53 -14.22
C ALA A 192 -0.72 -17.27 -13.93
N LEU A 193 -1.17 -16.02 -14.08
CA LEU A 193 -2.50 -15.58 -13.65
C LEU A 193 -3.66 -16.41 -14.23
N PRO A 194 -3.67 -16.83 -15.52
CA PRO A 194 -4.75 -17.67 -16.06
C PRO A 194 -4.95 -18.99 -15.28
N GLY A 195 -3.85 -19.61 -14.82
CA GLY A 195 -3.91 -20.85 -14.06
C GLY A 195 -4.31 -20.67 -12.60
N LEU A 196 -4.08 -19.48 -12.03
CA LEU A 196 -4.44 -19.16 -10.65
C LEU A 196 -5.92 -18.79 -10.49
N ILE A 197 -6.51 -18.18 -11.52
CA ILE A 197 -7.87 -17.65 -11.42
C ILE A 197 -8.90 -18.78 -11.50
N GLY A 198 -8.73 -19.75 -12.39
CA GLY A 198 -9.73 -20.80 -12.61
C GLY A 198 -11.08 -20.20 -13.01
N ASP A 199 -11.98 -20.01 -12.03
CA ASP A 199 -13.21 -19.24 -12.16
C ASP A 199 -12.96 -17.73 -11.92
N PRO A 200 -13.16 -16.86 -12.94
CA PRO A 200 -12.98 -15.41 -12.82
C PRO A 200 -13.81 -14.73 -11.72
N THR A 201 -14.89 -15.34 -11.26
CA THR A 201 -15.73 -14.82 -10.18
C THR A 201 -15.25 -15.25 -8.79
N ALA A 202 -14.39 -16.28 -8.70
CA ALA A 202 -13.90 -16.81 -7.44
C ALA A 202 -12.56 -16.22 -6.99
N ALA A 203 -11.79 -15.59 -7.89
CA ALA A 203 -10.53 -14.94 -7.55
C ALA A 203 -10.72 -13.45 -7.26
N TYR A 204 -9.92 -12.91 -6.35
CA TYR A 204 -9.77 -11.47 -6.17
C TYR A 204 -8.33 -11.06 -6.48
N VAL A 205 -8.16 -10.17 -7.45
CA VAL A 205 -6.86 -9.68 -7.91
C VAL A 205 -6.67 -8.26 -7.39
N TRP A 206 -5.64 -8.06 -6.58
CA TRP A 206 -5.26 -6.76 -6.05
C TRP A 206 -3.88 -6.35 -6.58
N ILE A 207 -3.76 -5.14 -7.14
CA ILE A 207 -2.57 -4.71 -7.88
C ILE A 207 -2.13 -3.31 -7.41
N ALA A 208 -0.94 -3.21 -6.83
CA ALA A 208 -0.34 -1.92 -6.49
C ALA A 208 1.17 -1.92 -6.65
N CYS A 209 1.63 -1.39 -7.78
CA CYS A 209 3.04 -1.19 -8.11
C CYS A 209 3.25 0.26 -8.59
N ASP A 210 4.25 0.49 -9.45
CA ASP A 210 4.28 1.70 -10.27
C ASP A 210 3.06 1.79 -11.21
N THR A 211 2.74 3.01 -11.62
CA THR A 211 1.55 3.32 -12.43
C THR A 211 1.53 2.59 -13.78
N VAL A 212 2.67 2.36 -14.43
CA VAL A 212 2.75 1.72 -15.74
C VAL A 212 2.47 0.22 -15.59
N THR A 213 3.18 -0.43 -14.67
CA THR A 213 3.02 -1.85 -14.35
C THR A 213 1.59 -2.16 -13.90
N THR A 214 1.06 -1.35 -12.97
CA THR A 214 -0.31 -1.51 -12.46
C THR A 214 -1.35 -1.41 -13.58
N ARG A 215 -1.22 -0.42 -14.47
CA ARG A 215 -2.14 -0.26 -15.61
C ARG A 215 -2.06 -1.42 -16.59
N ALA A 216 -0.85 -1.91 -16.88
CA ALA A 216 -0.65 -3.04 -17.80
C ALA A 216 -1.32 -4.32 -17.28
N LEU A 217 -1.13 -4.64 -16.00
CA LEU A 217 -1.72 -5.81 -15.37
C LEU A 217 -3.22 -5.69 -15.16
N ALA A 218 -3.71 -4.52 -14.71
CA ALA A 218 -5.14 -4.28 -14.57
C ALA A 218 -5.88 -4.35 -15.91
N SER A 219 -5.28 -3.83 -16.99
CA SER A 219 -5.82 -3.97 -18.34
C SER A 219 -5.86 -5.44 -18.78
N TYR A 220 -4.82 -6.21 -18.48
CA TYR A 220 -4.78 -7.63 -18.82
C TYR A 220 -5.85 -8.42 -18.06
N ALA A 221 -5.93 -8.28 -16.74
CA ALA A 221 -6.93 -8.97 -15.92
C ALA A 221 -8.37 -8.68 -16.40
N ARG A 222 -8.68 -7.41 -16.69
CA ARG A 222 -10.04 -7.00 -17.10
C ARG A 222 -10.37 -7.33 -18.56
N LYS A 223 -9.43 -7.13 -19.50
CA LYS A 223 -9.72 -7.26 -20.93
C LYS A 223 -9.40 -8.63 -21.50
N ASN A 224 -8.34 -9.26 -21.03
CA ASN A 224 -7.88 -10.55 -21.55
C ASN A 224 -8.43 -11.72 -20.75
N LEU A 225 -8.56 -11.57 -19.42
CA LEU A 225 -9.12 -12.60 -18.55
C LEU A 225 -10.58 -12.35 -18.16
N ALA A 226 -11.16 -11.22 -18.61
CA ALA A 226 -12.55 -10.85 -18.40
C ALA A 226 -13.00 -10.85 -16.92
N LEU A 227 -12.10 -10.52 -16.00
CA LEU A 227 -12.44 -10.50 -14.58
C LEU A 227 -13.49 -9.42 -14.30
N PRO A 228 -14.52 -9.73 -13.49
CA PRO A 228 -15.49 -8.74 -13.03
C PRO A 228 -14.82 -7.55 -12.35
N LYS A 229 -15.45 -6.38 -12.43
CA LYS A 229 -14.88 -5.13 -11.89
C LYS A 229 -14.65 -5.20 -10.38
N ASP A 230 -15.56 -5.83 -9.66
CA ASP A 230 -15.53 -6.10 -8.22
C ASP A 230 -14.48 -7.16 -7.82
N ARG A 231 -13.89 -7.85 -8.81
CA ARG A 231 -12.82 -8.85 -8.62
C ARG A 231 -11.42 -8.31 -8.92
N VAL A 232 -11.30 -7.06 -9.35
CA VAL A 232 -10.00 -6.42 -9.66
C VAL A 232 -9.90 -5.02 -9.05
N ASP A 233 -9.09 -4.91 -8.00
CA ASP A 233 -8.65 -3.62 -7.46
C ASP A 233 -7.22 -3.31 -7.93
N ALA A 234 -7.02 -2.08 -8.41
CA ALA A 234 -5.74 -1.66 -8.97
C ALA A 234 -5.49 -0.17 -8.75
N LEU A 235 -4.41 0.14 -8.04
CA LEU A 235 -4.01 1.52 -7.75
C LEU A 235 -2.49 1.68 -7.94
N GLY A 236 -2.08 2.58 -8.83
CA GLY A 236 -0.66 2.88 -9.02
C GLY A 236 -0.14 3.69 -7.82
N TYR A 237 0.72 3.09 -7.01
CA TYR A 237 1.23 3.70 -5.76
C TYR A 237 2.28 4.76 -6.02
N TRP A 238 3.10 4.56 -7.05
CA TRP A 238 4.13 5.51 -7.43
C TRP A 238 4.25 5.64 -8.95
N ARG A 239 5.08 6.58 -9.38
CA ARG A 239 5.46 6.76 -10.78
C ARG A 239 6.96 6.73 -10.86
N ALA A 240 7.50 5.90 -11.74
CA ALA A 240 8.90 6.00 -12.09
C ALA A 240 9.17 7.40 -12.67
N THR A 241 10.22 8.05 -12.16
CA THR A 241 10.79 9.21 -12.84
C THR A 241 11.41 8.70 -14.13
N ALA A 242 11.03 9.32 -15.24
CA ALA A 242 11.59 9.04 -16.57
C ALA A 242 13.10 9.31 -16.61
#